data_AF-A0A535Y4C0-F1
#
_entry.id   AF-A0A535Y4C0-F1
#
_cell.length_a   1.000
_cell.length_b   1.000
_cell.length_c   1.000
_cell.angle_alpha   90.00
_cell.angle_beta   90.00
_cell.angle_gamma   90.00
#
_symmetry.space_group_name_H-M   'P 1'
#
loop_
_entity.id
_entity.type
_entity.pdbx_description
1 polymer ?
#
loop_
_entity_poly.entity_id
_entity_poly.type
_entity_poly.pdbx_seq_one_letter_code
_entity_poly.pdbx_strand_id
1 'polypeptide(L)'
;MRDDVEPRSHSRLQFWSMETIPLASAKAKLSEVVDRVEREQDRVTITRNGRPVAMIISLDDIEGLEETLEILSDKRLMRKIRAGIAAAEAGQTIPIQDIKARLKTP
;
A
#
# COMPACT_ATOMS: atom_id res chain seq x y z
N MET A 1 -2.83 23.96 27.96
CA MET A 1 -2.74 22.49 28.00
C MET A 1 -2.18 22.09 26.65
N ARG A 2 -0.91 21.73 26.62
CA ARG A 2 -0.22 21.29 25.41
C ARG A 2 -0.64 19.84 25.23
N ASP A 3 -1.43 19.55 24.22
CA ASP A 3 -1.56 18.18 23.76
C ASP A 3 -0.30 17.89 22.98
N ASP A 4 0.66 17.32 23.69
CA ASP A 4 1.89 16.75 23.17
C ASP A 4 1.50 15.63 22.18
N VAL A 5 1.33 16.00 20.92
CA VAL A 5 1.29 15.02 19.82
C VAL A 5 2.70 14.49 19.70
N GLU A 6 2.98 13.40 20.42
CA GLU A 6 4.14 12.56 20.17
C GLU A 6 4.25 12.30 18.67
N PRO A 7 5.46 12.39 18.08
CA PRO A 7 5.65 12.09 16.68
C PRO A 7 5.27 10.63 16.47
N ARG A 8 4.17 10.38 15.75
CA ARG A 8 3.84 9.07 15.20
C ARG A 8 4.85 8.70 14.10
N SER A 9 6.09 8.47 14.54
CA SER A 9 6.97 7.50 13.91
C SER A 9 6.27 6.14 13.99
N HIS A 10 6.42 5.32 12.96
CA HIS A 10 5.86 3.97 12.76
C HIS A 10 4.53 3.87 11.97
N SER A 11 4.53 2.93 11.01
CA SER A 11 3.39 2.10 10.53
C SER A 11 2.64 2.47 9.22
N ARG A 12 3.10 1.83 8.12
CA ARG A 12 2.24 1.10 7.15
C ARG A 12 3.00 -0.05 6.48
N LEU A 13 4.33 0.00 6.46
CA LEU A 13 5.21 -1.10 6.02
C LEU A 13 5.28 -2.29 6.99
N GLN A 14 4.71 -2.18 8.20
CA GLN A 14 4.72 -3.25 9.21
C GLN A 14 3.67 -4.35 8.97
N PHE A 15 2.77 -4.20 7.99
CA PHE A 15 1.79 -5.24 7.65
C PHE A 15 2.26 -6.18 6.54
N TRP A 16 3.38 -5.91 5.86
CA TRP A 16 3.99 -6.90 4.96
C TRP A 16 4.80 -7.89 5.78
N SER A 17 4.26 -9.09 5.96
CA SER A 17 5.06 -10.23 6.38
C SER A 17 5.99 -10.59 5.22
N MET A 18 7.30 -10.50 5.47
CA MET A 18 8.34 -10.90 4.52
C MET A 18 9.00 -12.18 5.03
N GLU A 19 8.68 -13.30 4.41
CA GLU A 19 9.40 -14.54 4.65
C GLU A 19 10.61 -14.65 3.73
N THR A 20 11.73 -15.14 4.24
CA THR A 20 12.90 -15.46 3.42
C THR A 20 13.16 -16.95 3.46
N ILE A 21 13.10 -17.60 2.30
CA ILE A 21 13.29 -19.05 2.17
C ILE A 21 14.42 -19.39 1.21
N PRO A 22 15.13 -20.52 1.41
CA PRO A 22 16.05 -21.05 0.42
C PRO A 22 15.33 -21.46 -0.87
N LEU A 23 16.02 -21.37 -2.02
CA LEU A 23 15.51 -21.81 -3.32
C LEU A 23 15.06 -23.29 -3.31
N ALA A 24 15.73 -24.15 -2.54
CA ALA A 24 15.32 -25.53 -2.39
C ALA A 24 13.94 -25.65 -1.74
N SER A 25 13.66 -24.88 -0.69
CA SER A 25 12.35 -24.82 -0.02
C SER A 25 11.28 -24.25 -0.95
N ALA A 26 11.60 -23.18 -1.68
CA ALA A 26 10.68 -22.58 -2.66
C ALA A 26 10.28 -23.58 -3.75
N LYS A 27 11.24 -24.37 -4.26
CA LYS A 27 10.96 -25.42 -5.25
C LYS A 27 10.07 -26.52 -4.69
N ALA A 28 10.30 -26.93 -3.45
CA ALA A 28 9.53 -28.00 -2.82
C ALA A 28 8.09 -27.60 -2.46
N LYS A 29 7.83 -26.29 -2.28
CA LYS A 29 6.57 -25.77 -1.74
C LYS A 29 5.96 -24.65 -2.59
N LEU A 30 6.22 -24.63 -3.90
CA LEU A 30 5.85 -23.48 -4.73
C LEU A 30 4.35 -23.19 -4.70
N SER A 31 3.49 -24.21 -4.78
CA SER A 31 2.03 -24.03 -4.72
C SER A 31 1.58 -23.41 -3.40
N GLU A 32 2.05 -23.93 -2.26
CA GLU A 32 1.75 -23.38 -0.93
C GLU A 32 2.22 -21.92 -0.80
N VAL A 33 3.41 -21.61 -1.34
CA VAL A 33 3.94 -20.24 -1.34
C VAL A 33 3.07 -19.30 -2.19
N VAL A 34 2.64 -19.74 -3.38
CA VAL A 34 1.77 -18.93 -4.26
C VAL A 34 0.40 -18.71 -3.65
N ASP A 35 -0.25 -19.76 -3.14
CA ASP A 35 -1.59 -19.66 -2.53
C ASP A 35 -1.59 -18.72 -1.32
N ARG A 36 -0.52 -18.74 -0.52
CA ARG A 36 -0.37 -17.84 0.62
C ARG A 36 -0.13 -16.39 0.18
N VAL A 37 0.77 -16.17 -0.77
CA VAL A 37 1.08 -14.82 -1.29
C VAL A 37 -0.18 -14.18 -1.90
N GLU A 38 -0.99 -14.95 -2.61
CA GLU A 38 -2.27 -14.49 -3.16
C GLU A 38 -3.25 -14.09 -2.05
N ARG A 39 -3.46 -14.95 -1.05
CA ARG A 39 -4.50 -14.75 -0.03
C ARG A 39 -4.13 -13.73 1.04
N GLU A 40 -2.88 -13.69 1.46
CA GLU A 40 -2.44 -12.96 2.65
C GLU A 40 -1.74 -11.63 2.32
N GLN A 41 -1.62 -11.28 1.03
CA GLN A 41 -0.82 -10.13 0.56
C GLN A 41 0.63 -10.20 1.09
N ASP A 42 1.14 -11.42 1.18
CA ASP A 42 2.45 -11.75 1.74
C ASP A 42 3.55 -11.60 0.67
N ARG A 43 4.80 -11.47 1.11
CA ARG A 43 5.97 -11.41 0.22
C ARG A 43 6.99 -12.45 0.62
N VAL A 44 7.47 -13.22 -0.35
CA VAL A 44 8.46 -14.28 -0.09
C VAL A 44 9.74 -14.02 -0.88
N THR A 45 10.83 -13.75 -0.17
CA THR A 45 12.17 -13.62 -0.74
C THR A 45 12.82 -15.00 -0.86
N ILE A 46 13.32 -15.32 -2.05
CA ILE A 46 14.03 -16.56 -2.34
C ILE A 46 15.54 -16.30 -2.32
N THR A 47 16.29 -17.15 -1.61
CA THR A 47 17.75 -17.09 -1.54
C THR A 47 18.44 -18.25 -2.27
N ARG A 48 19.64 -18.00 -2.80
CA ARG A 48 20.58 -19.00 -3.29
C ARG A 48 21.91 -18.82 -2.56
N ASN A 49 22.39 -19.87 -1.88
CA ASN A 49 23.60 -19.81 -1.05
C ASN A 49 23.55 -18.65 -0.03
N GLY A 50 22.39 -18.45 0.60
CA GLY A 50 22.15 -17.38 1.57
C GLY A 50 21.96 -15.98 0.99
N ARG A 51 22.11 -15.80 -0.33
CA ARG A 51 21.93 -14.49 -0.99
C ARG A 51 20.54 -14.36 -1.60
N PRO A 52 19.79 -13.28 -1.38
CA PRO A 52 18.53 -13.01 -2.08
C PRO A 52 18.73 -12.98 -3.60
N VAL A 53 17.85 -13.65 -4.35
CA VAL A 53 17.95 -13.73 -5.82
C VAL A 53 16.62 -13.52 -6.55
N ALA A 54 15.50 -13.68 -5.86
CA ALA A 54 14.16 -13.47 -6.42
C ALA A 54 13.16 -13.19 -5.30
N MET A 55 11.99 -12.67 -5.65
CA MET A 55 10.86 -12.49 -4.74
C MET A 55 9.57 -12.94 -5.44
N ILE A 56 8.68 -13.57 -4.68
CA ILE A 56 7.31 -13.87 -5.11
C ILE A 56 6.39 -12.90 -4.36
N ILE A 57 5.49 -12.27 -5.10
CA ILE A 57 4.51 -11.28 -4.66
C ILE A 57 3.24 -11.50 -5.50
N SER A 58 2.06 -11.16 -4.96
CA SER A 58 0.82 -11.22 -5.73
C SER A 58 0.82 -10.15 -6.83
N LEU A 59 0.06 -10.38 -7.89
CA LEU A 59 -0.08 -9.40 -8.98
C LEU A 59 -0.75 -8.12 -8.47
N ASP A 60 -1.84 -8.25 -7.71
CA ASP A 60 -2.56 -7.11 -7.12
C ASP A 60 -1.64 -6.22 -6.27
N ASP A 61 -0.69 -6.79 -5.52
CA ASP A 61 0.24 -6.03 -4.69
C ASP A 61 1.25 -5.24 -5.54
N ILE A 62 1.77 -5.81 -6.62
CA ILE A 62 2.71 -5.08 -7.49
C ILE A 62 1.96 -4.01 -8.31
N GLU A 63 0.77 -4.31 -8.82
CA GLU A 63 -0.08 -3.36 -9.53
C GLU A 63 -0.47 -2.18 -8.61
N GLY A 64 -0.89 -2.45 -7.37
CA GLY A 64 -1.22 -1.41 -6.41
C GLY A 64 -0.01 -0.56 -5.98
N LEU A 65 1.18 -1.16 -5.93
CA LEU A 65 2.44 -0.42 -5.72
C LEU A 65 2.75 0.50 -6.90
N GLU A 66 2.58 0.02 -8.14
CA GLU A 66 2.79 0.80 -9.35
C GLU A 66 1.80 1.97 -9.46
N GLU A 67 0.51 1.74 -9.19
CA GLU A 67 -0.50 2.81 -9.13
C GLU A 67 -0.15 3.85 -8.06
N THR A 68 0.27 3.40 -6.88
CA THR A 68 0.70 4.31 -5.80
C THR A 68 1.89 5.16 -6.26
N LEU A 69 2.88 4.57 -6.92
CA LEU A 69 4.04 5.28 -7.45
C LEU A 69 3.66 6.25 -8.56
N GLU A 70 2.70 5.90 -9.42
CA GLU A 70 2.16 6.79 -10.45
C GLU A 70 1.59 8.06 -9.80
N ILE A 71 0.71 7.91 -8.81
CA ILE A 71 0.11 9.04 -8.07
C ILE A 71 1.20 9.88 -7.39
N LEU A 72 2.17 9.25 -6.71
CA LEU A 72 3.26 9.95 -6.01
C LEU A 72 4.18 10.72 -6.98
N SER A 73 4.34 10.22 -8.22
CA SER A 73 5.17 10.86 -9.23
C SER A 73 4.54 12.13 -9.80
N ASP A 74 3.21 12.24 -9.82
CA ASP A 74 2.51 13.45 -10.27
C ASP A 74 2.52 14.53 -9.18
N LYS A 75 3.49 15.44 -9.29
CA LYS A 75 3.63 16.59 -8.38
C LYS A 75 2.39 17.49 -8.33
N ARG A 76 1.64 17.63 -9.43
CA ARG A 76 0.44 18.48 -9.48
C ARG A 76 -0.71 17.80 -8.75
N LEU A 77 -0.92 16.52 -9.00
CA LEU A 77 -1.92 15.72 -8.29
C LEU A 77 -1.61 15.67 -6.79
N MET A 78 -0.36 15.43 -6.41
CA MET A 78 0.06 15.43 -5.01
C MET A 78 -0.15 16.77 -4.30
N ARG A 79 -0.01 17.91 -4.99
CA ARG A 79 -0.39 19.21 -4.41
C ARG A 79 -1.89 19.31 -4.15
N LYS A 80 -2.73 18.83 -5.08
CA LYS A 80 -4.19 18.80 -4.89
C LYS A 80 -4.60 17.88 -3.75
N ILE A 81 -4.01 16.69 -3.67
CA ILE A 81 -4.27 15.72 -2.58
C ILE A 81 -3.94 16.36 -1.23
N ARG A 82 -2.75 16.97 -1.07
CA ARG A 82 -2.37 17.65 0.18
C ARG A 82 -3.31 18.79 0.54
N ALA A 83 -3.69 19.61 -0.44
CA ALA A 83 -4.65 20.70 -0.21
C ALA A 83 -6.03 20.15 0.23
N GLY A 84 -6.50 19.07 -0.38
CA GLY A 84 -7.75 18.40 -0.01
C GLY A 84 -7.73 17.82 1.40
N ILE A 85 -6.62 17.19 1.80
CA ILE A 85 -6.42 16.69 3.17
C ILE A 85 -6.48 17.85 4.18
N ALA A 86 -5.74 18.93 3.94
CA ALA A 86 -5.75 20.10 4.82
C ALA A 86 -7.13 20.77 4.91
N ALA A 87 -7.87 20.85 3.79
CA ALA A 87 -9.24 21.34 3.77
C ALA A 87 -10.18 20.45 4.59
N ALA A 88 -10.06 19.13 4.46
CA ALA A 88 -10.86 18.18 5.24
C ALA A 88 -10.57 18.27 6.74
N GLU A 89 -9.31 18.36 7.13
CA GLU A 89 -8.88 18.57 8.53
C GLU A 89 -9.40 19.91 9.09
N ALA A 90 -9.46 20.95 8.25
CA ALA A 90 -10.07 22.23 8.59
C ALA A 90 -11.61 22.23 8.56
N GLY A 91 -12.25 21.08 8.34
CA GLY A 91 -13.71 20.94 8.28
C GLY A 91 -14.34 21.50 7.00
N GLN A 92 -13.54 21.91 6.01
CA GLN A 92 -13.99 22.44 4.71
C GLN A 92 -14.41 21.29 3.79
N THR A 93 -15.43 20.56 4.20
CA THR A 93 -16.00 19.42 3.46
C THR A 93 -17.40 19.75 2.97
N ILE A 94 -17.85 19.05 1.93
CA ILE A 94 -19.22 19.15 1.44
C ILE A 94 -19.93 17.85 1.83
N PRO A 95 -21.09 17.92 2.50
CA PRO A 95 -21.87 16.73 2.81
C PRO A 95 -22.24 15.94 1.55
N ILE A 96 -22.22 14.61 1.65
CA ILE A 96 -22.42 13.73 0.49
C ILE A 96 -23.79 13.92 -0.17
N GLN A 97 -24.83 14.27 0.60
CA GLN A 97 -26.16 14.59 0.07
C GLN A 97 -26.15 15.80 -0.87
N ASP A 98 -25.35 16.82 -0.56
CA ASP A 98 -25.26 18.05 -1.35
C ASP A 98 -24.46 17.81 -2.64
N ILE A 99 -23.45 16.94 -2.59
CA ILE A 99 -22.72 16.49 -3.79
C ILE A 99 -23.66 15.70 -4.71
N LYS A 100 -24.43 14.74 -4.18
CA LYS A 100 -25.39 13.95 -4.97
C LYS A 100 -26.45 14.83 -5.63
N ALA A 101 -26.91 15.88 -4.96
CA ALA A 101 -27.85 16.83 -5.54
C ALA A 101 -27.24 17.65 -6.68
N ARG A 102 -25.95 18.02 -6.60
CA ARG A 102 -25.22 18.73 -7.66
C ARG A 102 -24.88 17.85 -8.88
N LEU A 103 -24.58 16.58 -8.65
CA LEU A 103 -24.27 15.63 -9.73
C LEU A 103 -25.52 15.12 -10.45
N LYS A 104 -26.72 15.29 -9.86
CA LYS A 104 -28.01 15.12 -10.56
C LYS A 104 -28.28 16.33 -11.47
N THR A 105 -27.50 16.46 -12.52
CA THR A 105 -27.81 17.27 -13.71
C THR A 105 -27.91 16.29 -14.88
N PRO A 106 -28.92 16.38 -15.77
CA PRO A 106 -29.27 15.36 -16.78
C PRO A 106 -28.12 14.94 -17.71
#